data_AF-A0A956VSV2-F1
#
_entry.id   AF-A0A956VSV2-F1
#
_cell.length_a   1.000
_cell.length_b   1.000
_cell.length_c   1.000
_cell.angle_alpha   90.00
_cell.angle_beta   90.00
_cell.angle_gamma   90.00
#
_symmetry.space_group_name_H-M   'P 1'
#
loop_
_entity.id
_entity.type
_entity.pdbx_description
1 polymer ?
#
loop_
_entity_poly.entity_id
_entity_poly.type
_entity_poly.pdbx_seq_one_letter_code
_entity_poly.pdbx_strand_id
1 'polypeptide(L)' 'AFAAVRLDPLRESATRTLIQAQLAEGNRAQAVRTFLEFRGRLNAELGIEPSDALLALMHALR' A
#
# COMPACT_ATOMS: atom_id res chain seq x y z
N ALA A 1 1.24 17.36 11.53
CA ALA A 1 2.37 16.45 11.80
C ALA A 1 2.38 15.31 10.78
N PHE A 2 3.10 15.45 9.65
CA PHE A 2 3.17 14.44 8.58
C PHE A 2 4.62 13.98 8.27
N ALA A 3 5.59 14.38 9.10
CA ALA A 3 7.01 14.15 8.84
C ALA A 3 7.49 12.71 9.08
N ALA A 4 6.68 11.84 9.69
CA ALA A 4 7.07 10.48 10.07
C ALA A 4 6.87 9.41 8.96
N VAL A 5 6.35 9.79 7.79
CA VAL A 5 6.17 8.88 6.64
C VAL A 5 7.50 8.55 5.95
N ARG A 6 8.53 9.38 6.16
CA ARG A 6 9.81 9.31 5.43
C ARG A 6 10.86 8.36 6.03
N LEU A 7 10.64 7.79 7.22
CA LEU A 7 11.69 7.07 7.95
C LEU A 7 11.62 5.54 7.83
N ASP A 8 10.59 5.00 7.17
CA ASP A 8 10.47 3.56 6.99
C ASP A 8 9.71 3.26 5.68
N PRO A 9 10.42 2.93 4.58
CA PRO A 9 9.79 2.59 3.30
C PRO A 9 8.94 1.30 3.35
N LEU A 10 8.94 0.56 4.46
CA LEU A 10 8.16 -0.66 4.70
C LEU A 10 6.96 -0.41 5.62
N ARG A 11 6.68 0.84 6.04
CA ARG A 11 5.48 1.14 6.85
C ARG A 11 4.19 0.94 6.06
N GLU A 12 3.62 -0.24 6.23
CA GLU A 12 2.35 -0.64 5.64
C GLU A 12 1.21 0.34 5.94
N SER A 13 1.20 0.97 7.11
CA SER A 13 0.21 1.99 7.48
C SER A 13 0.21 3.20 6.55
N ALA A 14 1.39 3.63 6.09
CA ALA A 14 1.52 4.74 5.14
C ALA A 14 1.04 4.32 3.75
N THR A 15 1.47 3.14 3.27
CA THR A 15 1.03 2.57 1.99
C THR A 15 -0.49 2.41 1.97
N ARG A 16 -1.08 1.91 3.06
CA ARG A 16 -2.53 1.75 3.21
C ARG A 16 -3.26 3.07 3.09
N THR A 17 -2.79 4.10 3.79
CA THR A 17 -3.39 5.44 3.76
C THR A 17 -3.36 6.03 2.34
N LEU A 18 -2.23 5.87 1.65
CA LEU A 18 -2.09 6.33 0.27
C LEU A 18 -3.04 5.61 -0.69
N ILE A 19 -3.13 4.27 -0.59
CA ILE A 19 -4.07 3.47 -1.39
C ILE A 19 -5.50 3.92 -1.12
N GLN A 20 -5.90 4.10 0.14
CA GLN A 20 -7.25 4.55 0.48
C GLN A 20 -7.56 5.94 -0.11
N ALA A 21 -6.61 6.88 -0.06
CA ALA A 21 -6.77 8.19 -0.68
C ALA A 21 -6.95 8.09 -2.19
N GLN A 22 -6.10 7.32 -2.88
CA GLN A 22 -6.20 7.09 -4.32
C GLN A 22 -7.54 6.44 -4.70
N LEU A 23 -8.06 5.52 -3.88
CA LEU A 23 -9.37 4.92 -4.10
C LEU A 23 -10.52 5.92 -3.90
N ALA A 24 -10.44 6.77 -2.88
CA ALA A 24 -11.43 7.82 -2.64
C ALA A 24 -11.48 8.84 -3.79
N GLU A 25 -10.33 9.12 -4.42
CA GLU A 25 -10.24 9.97 -5.62
C GLU A 25 -10.70 9.26 -6.91
N GLY A 26 -11.05 7.98 -6.86
CA GLY A 26 -11.40 7.18 -8.04
C GLY A 26 -10.19 6.71 -8.87
N ASN A 27 -8.97 6.97 -8.40
CA ASN A 27 -7.70 6.63 -9.04
C ASN A 27 -7.29 5.16 -8.84
N ARG A 28 -8.20 4.23 -9.17
CA ARG A 28 -8.02 2.77 -8.95
C ARG A 28 -6.74 2.21 -9.56
N ALA A 29 -6.38 2.65 -10.77
CA ALA A 29 -5.17 2.19 -11.44
C ALA A 29 -3.89 2.59 -10.68
N GLN A 30 -3.88 3.77 -10.05
CA GLN A 30 -2.76 4.21 -9.23
C GLN A 30 -2.70 3.42 -7.91
N ALA A 31 -3.84 3.14 -7.28
CA ALA A 31 -3.92 2.30 -6.09
C ALA A 31 -3.33 0.90 -6.31
N VAL A 32 -3.67 0.27 -7.44
CA VAL A 32 -3.12 -1.05 -7.80
C VAL A 32 -1.61 -0.98 -8.02
N ARG A 33 -1.11 0.05 -8.71
CA ARG A 33 0.35 0.24 -8.91
C ARG A 33 1.09 0.39 -7.59
N THR A 34 0.59 1.26 -6.71
CA THR A 34 1.18 1.48 -5.38
C THR A 34 1.21 0.20 -4.54
N PHE A 35 0.14 -0.61 -4.58
CA PHE A 35 0.10 -1.90 -3.90
C PHE A 35 1.15 -2.90 -4.45
N LEU A 36 1.22 -3.06 -5.79
CA LEU A 36 2.15 -4.01 -6.40
C LEU A 36 3.61 -3.66 -6.14
N GLU A 37 3.94 -2.37 -6.17
CA GLU A 37 5.28 -1.89 -5.85
C GLU A 37 5.65 -2.18 -4.38
N PHE A 38 4.72 -1.91 -3.45
CA PHE A 38 4.93 -2.20 -2.03
C PHE A 38 5.09 -3.69 -1.76
N ARG A 39 4.24 -4.54 -2.37
CA ARG A 39 4.34 -6.00 -2.28
C ARG A 39 5.70 -6.49 -2.79
N GLY A 40 6.16 -5.97 -3.93
CA GLY A 40 7.46 -6.32 -4.49
C GLY A 40 8.62 -5.99 -3.54
N ARG A 41 8.57 -4.82 -2.88
CA ARG A 41 9.59 -4.41 -1.90
C ARG A 41 9.55 -5.26 -0.62
N LEU A 42 8.37 -5.51 -0.06
CA LEU A 42 8.19 -6.40 1.10
C LEU A 42 8.76 -7.79 0.83
N ASN A 43 8.45 -8.35 -0.34
CA ASN A 43 8.95 -9.66 -0.72
C ASN A 43 10.48 -9.65 -0.94
N ALA A 44 11.02 -8.62 -1.59
CA ALA A 44 12.45 -8.51 -1.86
C ALA A 44 13.29 -8.28 -0.59
N GLU A 45 12.80 -7.49 0.37
CA GLU A 45 13.55 -7.12 1.57
C GLU A 45 13.31 -8.06 2.74
N LEU A 46 12.08 -8.56 2.91
CA LEU A 46 11.67 -9.36 4.08
C LEU A 46 11.15 -10.75 3.71
N GLY A 47 10.90 -11.06 2.43
CA GLY A 47 10.36 -12.35 2.02
C GLY A 47 8.91 -12.61 2.45
N ILE A 48 8.19 -11.56 2.85
CA ILE A 48 6.81 -11.65 3.37
C ILE A 48 5.81 -10.99 2.42
N GLU A 49 4.54 -11.35 2.60
CA GLU A 49 3.41 -10.71 1.93
C GLU A 49 2.85 -9.55 2.77
N PRO A 50 2.11 -8.60 2.15
CA PRO A 50 1.37 -7.57 2.88
C PRO A 50 0.27 -8.16 3.75
N SER A 51 -0.15 -7.45 4.78
CA SER A 51 -1.22 -7.93 5.67
C SER A 51 -2.55 -8.14 4.94
N ASP A 52 -3.37 -9.04 5.50
CA ASP A 52 -4.74 -9.29 5.05
C ASP A 52 -5.58 -8.01 4.94
N ALA A 53 -5.30 -7.03 5.81
CA ALA A 53 -6.02 -5.78 5.85
C ALA A 53 -5.70 -4.87 4.65
N LEU A 54 -4.48 -4.97 4.10
CA LEU A 54 -4.11 -4.31 2.84
C LEU A 54 -4.62 -5.10 1.63
N LEU A 55 -4.52 -6.44 1.67
CA LEU A 55 -5.06 -7.31 0.63
C LEU A 55 -6.57 -7.13 0.44
N ALA A 56 -7.32 -6.99 1.52
CA ALA A 56 -8.76 -6.73 1.50
C ALA A 56 -9.13 -5.46 0.71
N LEU A 57 -8.31 -4.41 0.76
CA LEU A 57 -8.53 -3.19 -0.03
C LEU A 57 -8.41 -3.45 -1.54
N MET A 58 -7.54 -4.38 -1.96
CA MET A 58 -7.40 -4.76 -3.36
C MET A 58 -8.51 -5.70 -3.82
N HIS A 59 -8.95 -6.61 -2.95
CA HIS A 59 -10.10 -7.47 -3.25
C HIS A 59 -11.39 -6.69 -3.51
N ALA A 60 -11.57 -5.55 -2.83
CA ALA A 60 -12.72 -4.66 -3.04
C ALA A 60 -12.75 -3.93 -4.40
N LEU A 61 -11.69 -4.04 -5.20
CA LEU A 61 -11.62 -3.41 -6.54
C LEU A 61 -12.05 -4.33 -7.68
N ARG A 62 -12.34 -5.60 -7.37
CA ARG A 62 -12.75 -6.62 -8.33
C ARG A 62 -14.28 -6.69 -8.46
#